data_AF-A0A317QAZ9-F1
#
_entry.id   AF-A0A317QAZ9-F1
#
_cell.length_a   1.000
_cell.length_b   1.000
_cell.length_c   1.000
_cell.angle_alpha   90.00
_cell.angle_beta   90.00
_cell.angle_gamma   90.00
#
_symmetry.space_group_name_H-M   'P 1'
#
loop_
_entity.id
_entity.type
_entity.pdbx_description
1 polymer ?
#
loop_
_entity_poly.entity_id
_entity_poly.type
_entity_poly.pdbx_seq_one_letter_code
_entity_poly.pdbx_strand_id
1 'polypeptide(L)'
;MAHRTTQLVISFIALFFLVPSAQATESKYPQKCVVDYNQMLNLSPREFDQNWEKGWVKLAEMDGCKEAAANVIALYYSQRELSEGAIKTLKFHEAQLRAEIDQYELALLLFPQTKQTESSIGWNHYVDGTIAFLAKDKAGLEDAIRRLAAVPKPTSFNPTDADGNPIDVPWPPNLDVLERFKKCFDESYLEAYAGCKDK
;
A
#
# COMPACT_ATOMS: atom_id res chain seq x y z
N MET A 1 80.90 -41.39 -27.96
CA MET A 1 79.50 -41.86 -27.80
C MET A 1 78.76 -40.83 -26.98
N ALA A 2 77.62 -40.38 -27.48
CA ALA A 2 76.91 -39.19 -27.02
C ALA A 2 76.33 -39.34 -25.60
N HIS A 3 76.58 -38.35 -24.74
CA HIS A 3 75.85 -38.15 -23.50
C HIS A 3 74.63 -37.27 -23.76
N ARG A 4 73.46 -37.78 -23.40
CA ARG A 4 72.22 -37.02 -23.24
C ARG A 4 72.35 -36.11 -22.02
N THR A 5 71.95 -34.85 -22.18
CA THR A 5 71.59 -34.00 -21.05
C THR A 5 70.23 -33.37 -21.35
N THR A 6 69.26 -33.79 -20.56
CA THR A 6 67.88 -33.31 -20.57
C THR A 6 67.84 -31.94 -19.89
N GLN A 7 67.32 -30.90 -20.53
CA GLN A 7 66.94 -29.66 -19.86
C GLN A 7 65.42 -29.60 -19.69
N LEU A 8 64.99 -29.52 -18.43
CA LEU A 8 63.64 -29.18 -18.02
C LEU A 8 63.36 -27.71 -18.38
N VAL A 9 62.23 -27.45 -19.02
CA VAL A 9 61.64 -26.11 -19.11
C VAL A 9 60.43 -26.08 -18.18
N ILE A 10 60.53 -25.31 -17.10
CA ILE A 10 59.45 -25.10 -16.14
C ILE A 10 58.57 -23.96 -16.68
N SER A 11 57.37 -24.30 -17.16
CA SER A 11 56.34 -23.31 -17.51
C SER A 11 55.56 -22.90 -16.26
N PHE A 12 55.71 -21.65 -15.82
CA PHE A 12 54.81 -21.01 -14.85
C PHE A 12 53.47 -20.67 -15.53
N ILE A 13 52.41 -21.38 -15.18
CA ILE A 13 51.03 -21.01 -15.53
C ILE A 13 50.53 -20.06 -14.43
N ALA A 14 50.43 -18.76 -14.76
CA ALA A 14 49.77 -17.79 -13.89
C ALA A 14 48.25 -17.96 -14.03
N LEU A 15 47.62 -18.53 -13.01
CA LEU A 15 46.16 -18.59 -12.88
C LEU A 15 45.65 -17.18 -12.53
N PHE A 16 45.12 -16.45 -13.51
CA PHE A 16 44.32 -15.25 -13.26
C PHE A 16 42.96 -15.68 -12.68
N PHE A 17 42.78 -15.51 -11.37
CA PHE A 17 41.45 -15.55 -10.76
C PHE A 17 40.67 -14.32 -11.23
N LEU A 18 39.75 -14.51 -12.18
CA LEU A 18 38.72 -13.53 -12.51
C LEU A 18 37.82 -13.35 -11.28
N VAL A 19 38.05 -12.28 -10.53
CA VAL A 19 37.11 -11.82 -9.50
C VAL A 19 35.87 -11.32 -10.24
N PRO A 20 34.68 -11.88 -10.02
CA PRO A 20 33.46 -11.31 -10.58
C PRO A 20 33.27 -9.92 -9.96
N SER A 21 33.35 -8.88 -10.78
CA SER A 21 32.92 -7.55 -10.39
C SER A 21 31.45 -7.63 -10.00
N ALA A 22 31.14 -7.35 -8.74
CA ALA A 22 29.77 -7.10 -8.31
C ALA A 22 29.23 -5.93 -9.14
N GLN A 23 28.42 -6.23 -10.15
CA GLN A 23 27.64 -5.20 -10.82
C GLN A 23 26.67 -4.65 -9.77
N ALA A 24 26.80 -3.36 -9.47
CA ALA A 24 25.81 -2.63 -8.72
C ALA A 24 24.48 -2.78 -9.47
N THR A 25 23.50 -3.42 -8.83
CA THR A 25 22.15 -3.53 -9.37
C THR A 25 21.60 -2.12 -9.50
N GLU A 26 21.44 -1.67 -10.74
CA GLU A 26 20.77 -0.41 -11.08
C GLU A 26 19.39 -0.42 -10.41
N SER A 27 19.09 0.62 -9.63
CA SER A 27 17.84 0.74 -8.89
C SER A 27 16.66 0.62 -9.86
N LYS A 28 15.74 -0.31 -9.60
CA LYS A 28 14.49 -0.52 -10.37
C LYS A 28 13.54 0.69 -10.34
N TYR A 29 13.84 1.73 -9.58
CA TYR A 29 12.99 2.91 -9.50
C TYR A 29 13.23 3.83 -10.70
N PRO A 30 12.18 4.18 -11.48
CA PRO A 30 12.30 5.25 -12.44
C PRO A 30 12.70 6.54 -11.70
N GLN A 31 13.63 7.31 -12.26
CA GLN A 31 14.07 8.63 -11.77
C GLN A 31 12.93 9.66 -11.53
N LYS A 32 11.65 9.32 -11.79
CA LYS A 32 10.48 10.20 -11.71
C LYS A 32 9.99 10.48 -10.28
N CYS A 33 10.21 9.59 -9.32
CA CYS A 33 9.64 9.71 -7.97
C CYS A 33 10.64 10.34 -6.99
N VAL A 34 11.23 11.49 -7.35
CA VAL A 34 12.15 12.20 -6.45
C VAL A 34 11.35 12.72 -5.25
N VAL A 35 11.60 12.14 -4.08
CA VAL A 35 10.97 12.56 -2.82
C VAL A 35 11.95 13.42 -2.02
N ASP A 36 11.54 14.65 -1.70
CA ASP A 36 12.17 15.42 -0.64
C ASP A 36 11.59 14.99 0.71
N TYR A 37 12.20 14.00 1.34
CA TYR A 37 11.75 13.47 2.63
C TYR A 37 11.76 14.52 3.73
N ASN A 38 12.71 15.47 3.72
CA ASN A 38 12.77 16.54 4.71
C ASN A 38 11.58 17.48 4.55
N GLN A 39 11.24 17.85 3.32
CA GLN A 39 10.04 18.64 3.04
C GLN A 39 8.78 17.92 3.50
N MET A 40 8.63 16.63 3.14
CA MET A 40 7.46 15.83 3.52
C MET A 40 7.30 15.72 5.03
N LEU A 41 8.40 15.48 5.76
CA LEU A 41 8.41 15.41 7.22
C LEU A 41 8.17 16.75 7.90
N ASN A 42 8.33 17.89 7.21
CA ASN A 42 8.05 19.21 7.75
C ASN A 42 6.60 19.68 7.52
N LEU A 43 5.82 18.98 6.69
CA LEU A 43 4.40 19.31 6.48
C LEU A 43 3.59 19.12 7.77
N SER A 44 2.63 20.01 8.03
CA SER A 44 1.64 19.76 9.10
C SER A 44 0.80 18.52 8.79
N PRO A 45 0.19 17.83 9.79
CA PRO A 45 -0.63 16.65 9.53
C PRO A 45 -1.75 16.89 8.49
N ARG A 46 -2.33 18.09 8.49
CA ARG A 46 -3.36 18.51 7.52
C ARG A 46 -2.82 18.75 6.10
N GLU A 47 -1.58 19.18 5.98
CA GLU A 47 -0.94 19.35 4.67
C GLU A 47 -0.39 18.04 4.12
N PHE A 48 -0.01 17.13 5.03
CA PHE A 48 0.53 15.83 4.68
C PHE A 48 -0.55 14.85 4.22
N ASP A 49 -1.66 14.76 4.97
CA ASP A 49 -2.71 13.76 4.75
C ASP A 49 -3.89 14.30 3.91
N GLN A 50 -4.34 13.50 2.94
CA GLN A 50 -5.55 13.75 2.14
C GLN A 50 -5.61 15.13 1.45
N ASN A 51 -4.45 15.72 1.15
CA ASN A 51 -4.35 17.00 0.46
C ASN A 51 -3.93 16.78 -1.01
N TRP A 52 -4.76 17.18 -1.97
CA TRP A 52 -4.48 16.97 -3.40
C TRP A 52 -3.40 17.90 -3.98
N GLU A 53 -3.03 18.98 -3.28
CA GLU A 53 -2.04 19.95 -3.75
C GLU A 53 -0.64 19.73 -3.13
N LYS A 54 -0.55 18.97 -2.04
CA LYS A 54 0.65 18.72 -1.23
C LYS A 54 0.68 17.29 -0.69
N GLY A 55 1.68 16.95 0.12
CA GLY A 55 1.68 15.70 0.88
C GLY A 55 1.77 14.43 0.01
N TRP A 56 1.34 13.31 0.59
CA TRP A 56 1.52 12.00 -0.04
C TRP A 56 0.58 11.76 -1.22
N VAL A 57 -0.62 12.38 -1.25
CA VAL A 57 -1.61 12.18 -2.32
C VAL A 57 -1.04 12.66 -3.66
N LYS A 58 -0.50 13.89 -3.69
CA LYS A 58 0.16 14.44 -4.88
C LYS A 58 1.28 13.56 -5.40
N LEU A 59 2.04 12.91 -4.51
CA LEU A 59 3.09 11.97 -4.90
C LEU A 59 2.50 10.67 -5.46
N ALA A 60 1.43 10.14 -4.86
CA ALA A 60 0.77 8.90 -5.29
C ALA A 60 0.10 9.04 -6.67
N GLU A 61 -0.35 10.24 -7.05
CA GLU A 61 -0.91 10.54 -8.38
C GLU A 61 0.12 10.53 -9.51
N MET A 62 1.42 10.65 -9.19
CA MET A 62 2.47 10.58 -10.19
C MET A 62 2.67 9.13 -10.65
N ASP A 63 2.66 8.91 -11.96
CA ASP A 63 2.85 7.58 -12.57
C ASP A 63 4.08 6.85 -11.99
N GLY A 64 3.83 5.71 -11.35
CA GLY A 64 4.86 4.85 -10.76
C GLY A 64 5.31 5.25 -9.35
N CYS A 65 4.68 6.23 -8.69
CA CYS A 65 5.15 6.76 -7.42
C CYS A 65 4.35 6.34 -6.18
N LYS A 66 3.38 5.44 -6.32
CA LYS A 66 2.60 4.89 -5.19
C LYS A 66 3.47 4.21 -4.13
N GLU A 67 4.52 3.50 -4.52
CA GLU A 67 5.46 2.89 -3.56
C GLU A 67 6.21 3.96 -2.74
N ALA A 68 6.67 5.02 -3.41
CA ALA A 68 7.34 6.14 -2.75
C ALA A 68 6.38 6.89 -1.81
N ALA A 69 5.12 7.05 -2.22
CA ALA A 69 4.06 7.62 -1.38
C ALA A 69 3.79 6.75 -0.15
N ALA A 70 3.67 5.44 -0.30
CA ALA A 70 3.51 4.51 0.83
C ALA A 70 4.72 4.58 1.78
N ASN A 71 5.95 4.63 1.25
CA ASN A 71 7.16 4.77 2.05
C ASN A 71 7.21 6.09 2.85
N VAL A 72 6.78 7.21 2.26
CA VAL A 72 6.78 8.49 2.99
C VAL A 72 5.69 8.56 4.05
N ILE A 73 4.54 7.91 3.85
CA ILE A 73 3.51 7.75 4.88
C ILE A 73 4.08 6.98 6.08
N ALA A 74 4.74 5.85 5.82
CA ALA A 74 5.40 5.04 6.85
C ALA A 74 6.41 5.86 7.65
N LEU A 75 7.24 6.63 6.94
CA LEU A 75 8.22 7.51 7.55
C LEU A 75 7.55 8.60 8.41
N TYR A 76 6.50 9.23 7.90
CA TYR A 76 5.83 10.33 8.57
C TYR A 76 5.25 9.93 9.92
N TYR A 77 4.46 8.86 9.99
CA TYR A 77 3.90 8.43 11.27
C TYR A 77 4.95 7.81 12.22
N SER A 78 6.12 7.42 11.72
CA SER A 78 7.22 6.89 12.54
C SER A 78 8.08 7.98 13.20
N GLN A 79 8.12 9.19 12.62
CA GLN A 79 8.98 10.28 13.08
C GLN A 79 8.22 11.47 13.66
N ARG A 80 6.91 11.56 13.43
CA ARG A 80 6.09 12.68 13.91
C ARG A 80 5.27 12.26 15.12
N GLU A 81 5.15 13.18 16.08
CA GLU A 81 4.18 13.04 17.16
C GLU A 81 2.76 13.27 16.60
N LEU A 82 1.95 12.22 16.65
CA LEU A 82 0.59 12.18 16.10
C LEU A 82 -0.36 11.53 17.10
N SER A 83 -1.65 11.84 16.99
CA SER A 83 -2.67 11.09 17.74
C SER A 83 -2.78 9.65 17.23
N GLU A 84 -3.24 8.74 18.10
CA GLU A 84 -3.46 7.34 17.71
C GLU A 84 -4.40 7.22 16.50
N GLY A 85 -5.45 8.03 16.46
CA GLY A 85 -6.37 8.08 15.33
C GLY A 85 -5.68 8.47 14.02
N ALA A 86 -4.82 9.50 14.05
CA ALA A 86 -4.06 9.90 12.87
C ALA A 86 -3.08 8.81 12.41
N ILE A 87 -2.42 8.11 13.34
CA ILE A 87 -1.53 6.98 13.00
C ILE A 87 -2.33 5.85 12.33
N LYS A 88 -3.50 5.50 12.85
CA LYS A 88 -4.38 4.47 12.27
C LYS A 88 -4.85 4.85 10.86
N THR A 89 -5.22 6.11 10.65
CA THR A 89 -5.58 6.63 9.32
C THR A 89 -4.42 6.54 8.35
N LEU A 90 -3.22 6.99 8.73
CA LEU A 90 -2.04 6.93 7.87
C LEU A 90 -1.63 5.49 7.55
N LYS A 91 -1.70 4.56 8.52
CA LYS A 91 -1.47 3.13 8.26
C LYS A 91 -2.48 2.54 7.28
N PHE A 92 -3.74 2.99 7.32
CA PHE A 92 -4.75 2.58 6.35
C PHE A 92 -4.39 3.05 4.94
N HIS A 93 -4.02 4.32 4.79
CA HIS A 93 -3.59 4.88 3.50
C HIS A 93 -2.34 4.19 2.95
N GLU A 94 -1.37 3.90 3.81
CA GLU A 94 -0.22 3.07 3.41
C GLU A 94 -0.70 1.69 2.92
N ALA A 95 -1.50 0.97 3.71
CA ALA A 95 -1.98 -0.36 3.35
C ALA A 95 -2.73 -0.37 2.02
N GLN A 96 -3.55 0.65 1.77
CA GLN A 96 -4.26 0.83 0.50
C GLN A 96 -3.30 1.05 -0.67
N LEU A 97 -2.32 1.95 -0.53
CA LEU A 97 -1.32 2.17 -1.59
C LEU A 97 -0.48 0.92 -1.87
N ARG A 98 -0.12 0.16 -0.83
CA ARG A 98 0.55 -1.14 -0.97
C ARG A 98 -0.31 -2.12 -1.74
N ALA A 99 -1.60 -2.20 -1.42
CA ALA A 99 -2.54 -3.07 -2.12
C ALA A 99 -2.72 -2.65 -3.60
N GLU A 100 -2.77 -1.36 -3.90
CA GLU A 100 -2.89 -0.87 -5.29
C GLU A 100 -1.71 -1.22 -6.20
N ILE A 101 -0.55 -1.56 -5.63
CA ILE A 101 0.65 -1.98 -6.36
C ILE A 101 1.02 -3.45 -6.09
N ASP A 102 0.03 -4.26 -5.70
CA ASP A 102 0.15 -5.70 -5.48
C ASP A 102 1.13 -6.13 -4.36
N GLN A 103 1.50 -5.22 -3.46
CA GLN A 103 2.28 -5.52 -2.26
C GLN A 103 1.39 -6.06 -1.13
N TYR A 104 0.64 -7.14 -1.41
CA TYR A 104 -0.40 -7.66 -0.52
C TYR A 104 0.14 -8.16 0.83
N GLU A 105 1.34 -8.73 0.88
CA GLU A 105 1.94 -9.17 2.14
C GLU A 105 2.12 -8.00 3.12
N LEU A 106 2.60 -6.85 2.63
CA LEU A 106 2.74 -5.63 3.44
C LEU A 106 1.37 -5.06 3.82
N ALA A 107 0.43 -5.02 2.87
CA ALA A 107 -0.92 -4.53 3.13
C ALA A 107 -1.63 -5.37 4.21
N LEU A 108 -1.51 -6.70 4.16
CA LEU A 108 -2.10 -7.64 5.12
C LEU A 108 -1.50 -7.51 6.53
N LEU A 109 -0.25 -7.04 6.67
CA LEU A 109 0.33 -6.71 7.97
C LEU A 109 -0.19 -5.39 8.53
N LEU A 110 -0.54 -4.42 7.67
CA LEU A 110 -0.94 -3.08 8.05
C LEU A 110 -2.43 -2.97 8.37
N PHE A 111 -3.32 -3.50 7.51
CA PHE A 111 -4.77 -3.37 7.66
C PHE A 111 -5.30 -3.75 9.06
N PRO A 112 -4.87 -4.87 9.69
CA PRO A 112 -5.32 -5.22 11.04
C PRO A 112 -5.06 -4.12 12.09
N GLN A 113 -3.99 -3.35 11.93
CA GLN A 113 -3.58 -2.29 12.86
C GLN A 113 -4.45 -1.04 12.77
N THR A 114 -5.30 -0.95 11.73
CA THR A 114 -6.18 0.20 11.48
C THR A 114 -7.55 0.06 12.14
N LYS A 115 -7.82 -1.11 12.74
CA LYS A 115 -9.07 -1.39 13.45
C LYS A 115 -9.24 -0.48 14.66
N GLN A 116 -10.50 -0.15 14.94
CA GLN A 116 -10.92 0.69 16.05
C GLN A 116 -11.47 -0.18 17.18
N THR A 117 -11.31 0.26 18.43
CA THR A 117 -11.87 -0.45 19.60
C THR A 117 -13.39 -0.52 19.52
N GLU A 118 -14.01 0.62 19.19
CA GLU A 118 -15.45 0.74 18.95
C GLU A 118 -15.65 1.18 17.50
N SER A 119 -16.45 0.43 16.74
CA SER A 119 -16.63 0.66 15.30
C SER A 119 -18.09 0.95 14.96
N SER A 120 -18.56 2.13 15.38
CA SER A 120 -19.98 2.52 15.28
C SER A 120 -20.51 2.61 13.84
N ILE A 121 -19.63 2.87 12.87
CA ILE A 121 -19.98 2.97 11.44
C ILE A 121 -19.63 1.70 10.64
N GLY A 122 -19.21 0.62 11.30
CA GLY A 122 -18.83 -0.62 10.63
C GLY A 122 -17.41 -0.66 10.05
N TRP A 123 -16.55 0.30 10.39
CA TRP A 123 -15.15 0.37 9.93
C TRP A 123 -14.39 -0.96 10.04
N ASN A 124 -14.51 -1.68 11.15
CA ASN A 124 -13.80 -2.95 11.33
C ASN A 124 -14.27 -4.02 10.35
N HIS A 125 -15.56 -4.05 9.99
CA HIS A 125 -16.10 -4.98 8.99
C HIS A 125 -15.63 -4.63 7.58
N TYR A 126 -15.48 -3.34 7.28
CA TYR A 126 -14.85 -2.89 6.04
C TYR A 126 -13.39 -3.36 5.96
N VAL A 127 -12.60 -3.17 7.03
CA VAL A 127 -11.22 -3.65 7.12
C VAL A 127 -11.14 -5.18 6.96
N ASP A 128 -12.04 -5.93 7.62
CA ASP A 128 -12.10 -7.39 7.49
C ASP A 128 -12.38 -7.83 6.05
N GLY A 129 -13.32 -7.18 5.37
CA GLY A 129 -13.64 -7.48 3.97
C GLY A 129 -12.47 -7.19 3.03
N THR A 130 -11.77 -6.07 3.24
CA THR A 130 -10.56 -5.75 2.48
C THR A 130 -9.46 -6.78 2.70
N ILE A 131 -9.21 -7.20 3.95
CA ILE A 131 -8.23 -8.26 4.26
C ILE A 131 -8.62 -9.56 3.57
N ALA A 132 -9.89 -9.97 3.65
CA ALA A 132 -10.37 -11.20 3.04
C ALA A 132 -10.22 -11.18 1.51
N PHE A 133 -10.52 -10.06 0.85
CA PHE A 133 -10.30 -9.90 -0.58
C PHE A 133 -8.81 -10.08 -0.94
N LEU A 134 -7.89 -9.42 -0.22
CA LEU A 134 -6.46 -9.51 -0.47
C LEU A 134 -5.89 -10.92 -0.20
N ALA A 135 -6.42 -11.61 0.79
CA ALA A 135 -6.07 -12.99 1.11
C ALA A 135 -6.73 -14.02 0.17
N LYS A 136 -7.50 -13.57 -0.84
CA LYS A 136 -8.33 -14.41 -1.71
C LYS A 136 -9.25 -15.36 -0.93
N ASP A 137 -9.78 -14.88 0.20
CA ASP A 137 -10.79 -15.54 1.02
C ASP A 137 -12.20 -15.04 0.68
N LYS A 138 -12.86 -15.77 -0.23
CA LYS A 138 -14.21 -15.42 -0.69
C LYS A 138 -15.25 -15.52 0.43
N ALA A 139 -15.15 -16.55 1.27
CA ALA A 139 -16.10 -16.76 2.35
C ALA A 139 -15.96 -15.67 3.42
N GLY A 140 -14.73 -15.29 3.77
CA GLY A 140 -14.44 -14.17 4.66
C GLY A 140 -14.97 -12.84 4.13
N LEU A 141 -14.83 -12.58 2.82
CA LEU A 141 -15.36 -11.37 2.19
C LEU A 141 -16.89 -11.32 2.26
N GLU A 142 -17.57 -12.43 1.94
CA GLU A 142 -19.03 -12.52 2.03
C GLU A 142 -19.55 -12.34 3.47
N ASP A 143 -18.84 -12.90 4.45
CA ASP A 143 -19.16 -12.74 5.86
C ASP A 143 -18.96 -11.29 6.33
N ALA A 144 -17.89 -10.63 5.88
CA ALA A 144 -17.63 -9.22 6.17
C ALA A 144 -18.71 -8.30 5.56
N ILE A 145 -19.11 -8.54 4.30
CA ILE A 145 -20.22 -7.83 3.64
C ILE A 145 -21.51 -7.96 4.46
N ARG A 146 -21.86 -9.19 4.84
CA ARG A 146 -23.06 -9.47 5.64
C ARG A 146 -23.05 -8.73 6.98
N ARG A 147 -21.90 -8.72 7.67
CA ARG A 147 -21.74 -8.00 8.94
C ARG A 147 -21.81 -6.48 8.76
N LEU A 148 -21.17 -5.94 7.73
CA LEU A 148 -21.22 -4.51 7.42
C LEU A 148 -22.66 -4.10 7.10
N ALA A 149 -23.34 -4.78 6.17
CA ALA A 149 -24.74 -4.50 5.83
C ALA A 149 -25.71 -4.56 7.02
N ALA A 150 -25.37 -5.28 8.10
CA ALA A 150 -26.18 -5.35 9.32
C ALA A 150 -25.96 -4.19 10.31
N VAL A 151 -25.00 -3.29 10.06
CA VAL A 151 -24.73 -2.14 10.92
C VAL A 151 -25.91 -1.16 10.87
N PRO A 152 -26.57 -0.87 12.01
CA PRO A 152 -27.76 -0.03 12.03
C PRO A 152 -27.41 1.43 11.71
N LYS A 153 -28.23 2.07 10.87
CA LYS A 153 -28.14 3.51 10.59
C LYS A 153 -28.52 4.29 11.86
N PRO A 154 -27.65 5.14 12.41
CA PRO A 154 -28.00 5.95 13.57
C PRO A 154 -29.18 6.87 13.24
N THR A 155 -30.13 7.02 14.16
CA THR A 155 -31.26 7.94 13.99
C THR A 155 -30.83 9.41 13.87
N SER A 156 -29.65 9.75 14.41
CA SER A 156 -29.01 11.07 14.29
C SER A 156 -28.21 11.27 13.00
N PHE A 157 -28.13 10.26 12.12
CA PHE A 157 -27.39 10.38 10.86
C PHE A 157 -28.20 11.18 9.84
N ASN A 158 -27.95 12.49 9.81
CA ASN A 158 -28.55 13.45 8.88
C ASN A 158 -27.44 14.31 8.24
N PRO A 159 -26.66 13.75 7.31
CA PRO A 159 -25.56 14.48 6.69
C PRO A 159 -26.12 15.64 5.86
N THR A 160 -25.38 16.74 5.85
CA THR A 160 -25.71 17.94 5.08
C THR A 160 -24.55 18.34 4.18
N ASP A 161 -24.85 19.02 3.08
CA ASP A 161 -23.83 19.70 2.27
C ASP A 161 -23.26 20.95 2.99
N ALA A 162 -22.41 21.69 2.27
CA ALA A 162 -21.78 22.91 2.78
C ALA A 162 -22.78 24.06 3.06
N ASP A 163 -23.95 24.04 2.41
CA ASP A 163 -25.02 25.02 2.56
C ASP A 163 -26.05 24.58 3.62
N GLY A 164 -25.88 23.39 4.20
CA GLY A 164 -26.76 22.83 5.22
C GLY A 164 -27.97 22.06 4.67
N ASN A 165 -28.04 21.80 3.36
CA ASN A 165 -29.10 20.98 2.78
C ASN A 165 -28.87 19.49 3.09
N PRO A 166 -29.90 18.73 3.49
CA PRO A 166 -29.78 17.29 3.67
C PRO A 166 -29.31 16.61 2.39
N ILE A 167 -28.33 15.72 2.52
CA ILE A 167 -27.86 14.87 1.42
C ILE A 167 -28.13 13.41 1.73
N ASP A 168 -28.38 12.61 0.69
CA ASP A 168 -28.45 11.17 0.85
C ASP A 168 -27.04 10.57 0.74
N VAL A 169 -26.60 9.93 1.81
CA VAL A 169 -25.33 9.20 1.87
C VAL A 169 -25.66 7.73 2.10
N PRO A 170 -25.20 6.83 1.22
CA PRO A 170 -25.38 5.40 1.38
C PRO A 170 -24.92 4.93 2.76
N TRP A 171 -25.70 4.04 3.38
CA TRP A 171 -25.39 3.47 4.68
C TRP A 171 -25.34 1.93 4.61
N PRO A 172 -24.37 1.30 5.28
CA PRO A 172 -23.21 1.89 5.94
C PRO A 172 -22.14 2.34 4.93
N PRO A 173 -21.17 3.19 5.33
CA PRO A 173 -20.05 3.56 4.47
C PRO A 173 -19.27 2.33 3.98
N ASN A 174 -18.79 2.40 2.73
CA ASN A 174 -17.93 1.39 2.09
C ASN A 174 -18.57 0.02 1.81
N LEU A 175 -19.87 -0.17 2.03
CA LEU A 175 -20.53 -1.43 1.65
C LEU A 175 -20.40 -1.71 0.15
N ASP A 176 -20.62 -0.68 -0.66
CA ASP A 176 -20.48 -0.71 -2.11
C ASP A 176 -19.06 -1.12 -2.57
N VAL A 177 -18.03 -0.74 -1.80
CA VAL A 177 -16.63 -1.14 -2.06
C VAL A 177 -16.48 -2.64 -1.89
N LEU A 178 -16.96 -3.21 -0.79
CA LEU A 178 -16.86 -4.66 -0.56
C LEU A 178 -17.71 -5.46 -1.58
N GLU A 179 -18.86 -4.93 -1.98
CA GLU A 179 -19.67 -5.53 -3.03
C GLU A 179 -18.96 -5.53 -4.38
N ARG A 180 -18.22 -4.45 -4.71
CA ARG A 180 -17.32 -4.44 -5.89
C ARG A 180 -16.20 -5.46 -5.76
N PHE A 181 -15.55 -5.58 -4.61
CA PHE A 181 -14.55 -6.63 -4.36
C PHE A 181 -15.14 -8.03 -4.59
N LYS A 182 -16.37 -8.27 -4.16
CA LYS A 182 -17.05 -9.55 -4.40
C LYS A 182 -17.32 -9.77 -5.89
N LYS A 183 -17.78 -8.74 -6.60
CA LYS A 183 -18.03 -8.81 -8.06
C LYS A 183 -16.74 -9.07 -8.83
N CYS A 184 -15.65 -8.43 -8.42
CA CYS A 184 -14.35 -8.42 -9.09
C CYS A 184 -13.31 -9.28 -8.36
N PHE A 185 -13.75 -10.40 -7.76
CA PHE A 185 -12.95 -11.14 -6.77
C PHE A 185 -11.57 -11.61 -7.28
N ASP A 186 -11.50 -11.97 -8.56
CA ASP A 186 -10.29 -12.50 -9.17
C ASP A 186 -9.35 -11.43 -9.74
N GLU A 187 -9.76 -10.15 -9.74
CA GLU A 187 -8.94 -9.04 -10.23
C GLU A 187 -7.92 -8.57 -9.17
N SER A 188 -7.02 -7.66 -9.58
CA SER A 188 -6.16 -6.93 -8.63
C SER A 188 -6.99 -6.03 -7.72
N TYR A 189 -6.42 -5.63 -6.57
CA TYR A 189 -7.06 -4.65 -5.69
C TYR A 189 -7.40 -3.35 -6.41
N LEU A 190 -6.47 -2.83 -7.22
CA LEU A 190 -6.66 -1.58 -7.94
C LEU A 190 -7.85 -1.67 -8.91
N GLU A 191 -7.95 -2.76 -9.68
CA GLU A 191 -9.04 -2.98 -10.62
C GLU A 191 -10.38 -3.22 -9.92
N ALA A 192 -10.39 -4.02 -8.85
CA ALA A 192 -11.61 -4.30 -8.09
C ALA A 192 -12.13 -3.05 -7.39
N TYR A 193 -11.24 -2.21 -6.83
CA TYR A 193 -11.60 -0.95 -6.17
C TYR A 193 -12.23 0.05 -7.14
N ALA A 194 -11.67 0.17 -8.35
CA ALA A 194 -12.18 1.01 -9.43
C ALA A 194 -13.50 0.51 -10.05
N GLY A 195 -13.88 -0.75 -9.77
CA GLY A 195 -14.97 -1.43 -10.46
C GLY A 195 -14.47 -2.03 -11.76
N CYS A 196 -14.09 -3.31 -11.71
CA CYS A 196 -13.63 -4.05 -12.87
C CYS A 196 -14.58 -3.88 -14.06
N LYS A 197 -14.02 -3.85 -15.27
CA LYS A 197 -14.82 -3.81 -16.49
C LYS A 197 -15.64 -5.10 -16.56
N ASP A 198 -16.92 -4.98 -16.90
CA ASP A 198 -17.72 -6.16 -17.23
C ASP A 198 -16.99 -6.91 -18.36
N LYS A 199 -16.56 -8.15 -18.09
CA LYS A 199 -15.95 -9.04 -19.07
C LYS A 199 -17.02 -9.71 -19.92
#